data_AF-A0A354AYI5-F1
#
_entry.id   AF-A0A354AYI5-F1
#
_cell.length_a   1.000
_cell.length_b   1.000
_cell.length_c   1.000
_cell.angle_alpha   90.00
_cell.angle_beta   90.00
_cell.angle_gamma   90.00
#
_symmetry.space_group_name_H-M   'P 1'
#
loop_
_entity.id
_entity.type
_entity.pdbx_description
1 polymer ?
#
loop_
_entity_poly.entity_id
_entity_poly.type
_entity_poly.pdbx_seq_one_letter_code
_entity_poly.pdbx_strand_id
1 'polypeptide(L)'
;MPWLTEPPNKALGVTRHSTDYPMPVTSIPRLFKYMSASRLMAMLKQPSIRFTQPSALNDPFECHLTFDRKALLADYRKSRGNHEPGISLERLDQAVAMAEDQLVIDALLHYRERRNSLGIVSLSEDPLQLLMWAHYADEHRGAAVELDITHNSLLSRSDGGDKYSDIRKVEYTQQKISGLPWPESIVRVLSTKSTDWSYEREWRLIRTLNLTRVAADR
;
A
#
# COMPACT_ATOMS: atom_id res chain seq x y z
N MET A 1 -16.11 32.32 -36.51
CA MET A 1 -15.56 31.40 -35.49
C MET A 1 -14.07 31.67 -35.34
N PRO A 2 -13.65 32.58 -34.44
CA PRO A 2 -12.24 32.88 -34.24
C PRO A 2 -11.61 31.96 -33.17
N TRP A 3 -10.31 31.74 -33.34
CA TRP A 3 -9.41 30.81 -32.67
C TRP A 3 -8.91 31.32 -31.31
N LEU A 4 -8.28 30.45 -30.50
CA LEU A 4 -7.14 30.86 -29.67
C LEU A 4 -6.08 29.74 -29.59
N THR A 5 -4.90 30.06 -30.13
CA THR A 5 -3.65 29.30 -30.15
C THR A 5 -2.77 29.63 -28.93
N GLU A 6 -1.97 28.66 -28.47
CA GLU A 6 -0.99 28.82 -27.39
C GLU A 6 0.11 29.87 -27.69
N PRO A 7 0.69 30.53 -26.66
CA PRO A 7 1.85 31.39 -26.85
C PRO A 7 3.16 30.58 -26.79
N PRO A 8 4.22 31.00 -27.52
CA PRO A 8 5.56 30.46 -27.33
C PRO A 8 6.25 31.24 -26.20
N ASN A 9 7.03 30.57 -25.35
CA ASN A 9 8.06 31.32 -24.64
C ASN A 9 9.37 30.57 -24.40
N LYS A 10 10.43 31.38 -24.53
CA LYS A 10 11.85 31.07 -24.58
C LYS A 10 12.40 30.54 -23.26
N ALA A 11 13.48 29.78 -23.41
CA ALA A 11 14.35 29.27 -22.36
C ALA A 11 15.02 30.37 -21.52
N LEU A 12 15.17 30.10 -20.22
CA LEU A 12 16.31 30.51 -19.40
C LEU A 12 16.69 29.34 -18.48
N GLY A 13 17.93 28.89 -18.62
CA GLY A 13 18.47 27.70 -17.98
C GLY A 13 18.65 27.85 -16.48
N VAL A 14 18.29 26.78 -15.76
CA VAL A 14 18.88 26.42 -14.47
C VAL A 14 19.26 24.95 -14.58
N THR A 15 20.56 24.69 -14.65
CA THR A 15 21.16 23.37 -14.58
C THR A 15 20.81 22.73 -13.24
N ARG A 16 19.81 21.84 -13.24
CA ARG A 16 19.66 20.84 -12.19
C ARG A 16 20.29 19.56 -12.72
N HIS A 17 21.32 19.10 -12.02
CA HIS A 17 21.99 17.84 -12.26
C HIS A 17 20.95 16.73 -12.46
N SER A 18 20.94 16.12 -13.64
CA SER A 18 20.16 14.92 -13.88
C SER A 18 20.76 13.81 -13.02
N THR A 19 19.95 13.29 -12.12
CA THR A 19 20.09 11.90 -11.71
C THR A 19 19.08 11.15 -12.56
N ASP A 20 19.43 11.00 -13.85
CA ASP A 20 18.77 10.08 -14.75
C ASP A 20 19.01 8.65 -14.23
N TYR A 21 18.15 8.22 -13.31
CA TYR A 21 17.82 6.81 -13.23
C TYR A 21 16.73 6.56 -14.27
N PRO A 22 17.00 5.87 -15.39
CA PRO A 22 15.94 5.35 -16.22
C PRO A 22 15.27 4.24 -15.40
N MET A 23 14.24 4.61 -14.63
CA MET A 23 13.33 3.61 -14.08
C MET A 23 12.68 2.94 -15.30
N PRO A 24 12.80 1.62 -15.49
CA PRO A 24 12.02 0.98 -16.53
C PRO A 24 10.56 1.21 -16.16
N VAL A 25 9.83 1.88 -17.05
CA VAL A 25 8.37 1.84 -17.01
C VAL A 25 8.01 0.40 -17.34
N THR A 26 8.03 -0.47 -16.32
CA THR A 26 7.47 -1.81 -16.43
C THR A 26 5.99 -1.60 -16.68
N SER A 27 5.55 -1.75 -17.93
CA SER A 27 4.13 -1.79 -18.27
C SER A 27 3.49 -2.81 -17.33
N ILE A 28 2.50 -2.37 -16.56
CA ILE A 28 1.76 -3.27 -15.67
C ILE A 28 1.18 -4.41 -16.55
N PRO A 29 1.44 -5.69 -16.23
CA PRO A 29 0.99 -6.79 -17.07
C PRO A 29 -0.55 -6.95 -16.99
N ARG A 30 -1.10 -7.87 -17.79
CA ARG A 30 -2.49 -8.30 -17.61
C ARG A 30 -2.64 -8.92 -16.23
N LEU A 31 -3.65 -8.47 -15.49
CA LEU A 31 -3.86 -8.86 -14.10
C LEU A 31 -5.22 -9.53 -13.94
N PHE A 32 -5.23 -10.65 -13.22
CA PHE A 32 -6.39 -11.52 -13.08
C PHE A 32 -6.85 -11.61 -11.63
N LYS A 33 -8.16 -11.58 -11.44
CA LYS A 33 -8.82 -11.87 -10.17
C LYS A 33 -9.46 -13.25 -10.21
N TYR A 34 -9.03 -14.11 -9.30
CA TYR A 34 -9.66 -15.40 -9.03
C TYR A 34 -10.85 -15.22 -8.09
N MET A 35 -11.99 -15.84 -8.41
CA MET A 35 -13.19 -15.82 -7.58
C MET A 35 -14.15 -16.97 -7.91
N SER A 36 -15.11 -17.24 -7.02
CA SER A 36 -16.20 -18.19 -7.31
C SER A 36 -17.10 -17.68 -8.44
N ALA A 37 -17.76 -18.61 -9.14
CA ALA A 37 -18.73 -18.27 -10.18
C ALA A 37 -19.87 -17.38 -9.64
N SER A 38 -20.33 -17.65 -8.41
CA SER A 38 -21.35 -16.84 -7.74
C SER A 38 -20.91 -15.39 -7.53
N ARG A 39 -19.65 -15.15 -7.13
CA ARG A 39 -19.10 -13.79 -6.98
C ARG A 39 -18.95 -13.09 -8.32
N LEU A 40 -18.51 -13.81 -9.35
CA LEU A 40 -18.43 -13.27 -10.70
C LEU A 40 -19.82 -12.83 -11.19
N MET A 41 -20.84 -13.67 -11.05
CA MET A 41 -22.21 -13.32 -11.45
C MET A 41 -22.74 -12.10 -10.70
N ALA A 42 -22.45 -11.98 -9.39
CA ALA A 42 -22.81 -10.79 -8.63
C ALA A 42 -22.09 -9.53 -9.14
N MET A 43 -20.79 -9.63 -9.42
CA MET A 43 -19.99 -8.54 -9.98
C MET A 43 -20.50 -8.10 -11.36
N LEU A 44 -20.91 -9.03 -12.23
CA LEU A 44 -21.42 -8.67 -13.57
C LEU A 44 -22.80 -8.01 -13.49
N LYS A 45 -23.67 -8.44 -12.56
CA LYS A 45 -24.98 -7.80 -12.35
C LYS A 45 -24.86 -6.40 -11.76
N GLN A 46 -23.94 -6.22 -10.83
CA GLN A 46 -23.66 -4.93 -10.21
C GLN A 46 -22.14 -4.70 -10.17
N PRO A 47 -21.58 -4.03 -11.20
CA PRO A 47 -20.14 -3.81 -11.37
C PRO A 47 -19.49 -3.24 -10.11
N SER A 48 -18.85 -4.12 -9.34
CA SER A 48 -18.24 -3.79 -8.06
C SER A 48 -17.14 -4.77 -7.72
N ILE A 49 -16.05 -4.27 -7.12
CA ILE A 49 -14.98 -5.10 -6.59
C ILE A 49 -14.72 -4.72 -5.13
N ARG A 50 -14.56 -5.73 -4.29
CA ARG A 50 -14.31 -5.52 -2.86
C ARG A 50 -12.83 -5.23 -2.64
N PHE A 51 -12.57 -4.10 -1.99
CA PHE A 51 -11.31 -3.86 -1.30
C PHE A 51 -11.35 -4.58 0.05
N THR A 52 -10.40 -5.50 0.26
CA THR A 52 -10.33 -6.32 1.48
C THR A 52 -9.40 -5.63 2.48
N GLN A 53 -9.87 -5.46 3.71
CA GLN A 53 -9.03 -4.92 4.78
C GLN A 53 -7.87 -5.88 5.07
N PRO A 54 -6.67 -5.38 5.41
CA PRO A 54 -5.51 -6.22 5.74
C PRO A 54 -5.79 -7.29 6.81
N SER A 55 -6.66 -7.00 7.79
CA SER A 55 -7.06 -7.96 8.83
C SER A 55 -7.91 -9.13 8.33
N ALA A 56 -8.37 -9.11 7.08
CA ALA A 56 -9.21 -10.13 6.47
C ALA A 56 -8.52 -10.82 5.27
N LEU A 57 -7.21 -10.61 5.10
CA LEU A 57 -6.40 -11.37 4.16
C LEU A 57 -6.18 -12.80 4.68
N ASN A 58 -5.81 -13.70 3.78
CA ASN A 58 -5.78 -15.13 4.05
C ASN A 58 -4.51 -15.61 4.77
N ASP A 59 -3.40 -14.86 4.71
CA ASP A 59 -2.20 -15.19 5.45
C ASP A 59 -2.23 -14.51 6.83
N PRO A 60 -2.30 -15.26 7.96
CA PRO A 60 -2.33 -14.63 9.28
C PRO A 60 -0.99 -13.98 9.66
N PHE A 61 0.10 -14.28 8.93
CA PHE A 61 1.44 -13.74 9.18
C PHE A 61 1.80 -12.58 8.24
N GLU A 62 0.94 -12.25 7.27
CA GLU A 62 1.17 -11.10 6.42
C GLU A 62 0.76 -9.77 7.08
N CYS A 63 1.24 -8.67 6.51
CA CYS A 63 0.88 -7.31 6.95
C CYS A 63 1.26 -6.97 8.41
N HIS A 64 2.37 -7.53 8.91
CA HIS A 64 2.92 -7.23 10.24
C HIS A 64 4.22 -6.41 10.16
N LEU A 65 4.20 -5.20 10.72
CA LEU A 65 5.40 -4.38 10.91
C LEU A 65 6.03 -4.68 12.26
N THR A 66 7.32 -5.05 12.26
CA THR A 66 8.12 -5.07 13.48
C THR A 66 8.64 -3.66 13.75
N PHE A 67 8.32 -3.09 14.90
CA PHE A 67 8.78 -1.75 15.25
C PHE A 67 10.25 -1.80 15.65
N ASP A 68 11.07 -0.99 14.98
CA ASP A 68 12.41 -0.71 15.49
C ASP A 68 12.28 0.27 16.67
N ARG A 69 12.24 -0.29 17.88
CA ARG A 69 12.12 0.45 19.13
C ARG A 69 13.24 1.47 19.30
N LYS A 70 14.48 1.13 18.92
CA LYS A 70 15.62 2.06 19.04
C LYS A 70 15.46 3.22 18.07
N ALA A 71 15.07 2.93 16.83
CA ALA A 71 14.80 3.98 15.85
C ALA A 71 13.64 4.88 16.29
N LEU A 72 12.57 4.31 16.87
CA LEU A 72 11.40 5.07 17.34
C LEU A 72 11.79 6.09 18.42
N LEU A 73 12.60 5.65 19.38
CA LEU A 73 13.06 6.52 20.46
C LEU A 73 14.07 7.56 19.98
N ALA A 74 14.93 7.19 19.04
CA ALA A 74 15.85 8.13 18.41
C ALA A 74 15.09 9.22 17.63
N ASP A 75 14.02 8.85 16.93
CA ASP A 75 13.16 9.79 16.19
C ASP A 75 12.43 10.73 17.15
N TYR A 76 11.81 10.19 18.21
CA TYR A 76 11.17 11.00 19.24
C TYR A 76 12.16 11.95 19.92
N ARG A 77 13.35 11.45 20.29
CA ARG A 77 14.44 12.26 20.85
C ARG A 77 14.78 13.45 19.96
N LYS A 78 14.95 13.19 18.66
CA LYS A 78 15.26 14.22 17.66
C LYS A 78 14.12 15.24 17.53
N SER A 79 12.88 14.77 17.43
CA SER A 79 11.70 15.63 17.33
C SER A 79 11.55 16.56 18.53
N ARG A 80 11.74 16.04 19.75
CA ARG A 80 11.63 16.83 20.99
C ARG A 80 12.76 17.86 21.12
N GLY A 81 13.98 17.51 20.73
CA GLY A 81 15.11 18.47 20.67
C GLY A 81 14.88 19.61 19.69
N ASN A 82 14.16 19.36 18.59
CA ASN A 82 13.78 20.40 17.63
C ASN A 82 12.66 21.31 18.17
N HIS A 83 11.71 20.77 18.95
CA HIS A 83 10.60 21.53 19.54
C HIS A 83 11.03 22.36 20.77
N GLU A 84 12.04 21.91 21.51
CA GLU A 84 12.59 22.61 22.68
C GLU A 84 14.09 22.91 22.49
N PRO A 85 14.45 23.90 21.64
CA PRO A 85 15.84 24.28 21.44
C PRO A 85 16.53 24.66 22.77
N GLY A 86 17.71 24.10 23.02
CA GLY A 86 18.50 24.37 24.24
C GLY A 86 18.23 23.45 25.42
N ILE A 87 17.34 22.46 25.27
CA ILE A 87 17.22 21.38 26.27
C ILE A 87 18.54 20.62 26.44
N SER A 88 18.93 20.33 27.69
CA SER A 88 20.12 19.53 27.96
C SER A 88 19.93 18.09 27.52
N LEU A 89 21.04 17.44 27.11
CA LEU A 89 21.01 16.04 26.68
C LEU A 89 20.46 15.11 27.77
N GLU A 90 20.81 15.36 29.03
CA GLU A 90 20.33 14.58 30.18
C GLU A 90 18.81 14.68 30.36
N ARG A 91 18.24 15.88 30.27
CA ARG A 91 16.78 16.07 30.37
C ARG A 91 16.04 15.47 29.17
N LEU A 92 16.70 15.43 28.02
CA LEU A 92 16.18 14.79 26.83
C LEU A 92 16.16 13.27 27.00
N ASP A 93 17.25 12.68 27.50
CA ASP A 93 17.36 11.25 27.81
C ASP A 93 16.32 10.79 28.84
N GLN A 94 16.17 11.54 29.94
CA GLN A 94 15.18 11.26 30.97
C GLN A 94 13.75 11.27 30.40
N ALA A 95 13.41 12.25 29.57
CA ALA A 95 12.08 12.30 28.96
C ALA A 95 11.81 11.15 27.99
N VAL A 96 12.81 10.77 27.18
CA VAL A 96 12.69 9.60 26.28
C VAL A 96 12.43 8.34 27.09
N ALA A 97 13.19 8.12 28.18
CA ALA A 97 13.01 6.96 29.06
C ALA A 97 11.62 6.94 29.72
N MET A 98 11.11 8.10 30.16
CA MET A 98 9.78 8.21 30.76
C MET A 98 8.63 8.01 29.76
N ALA A 99 8.85 8.35 28.48
CA ALA A 99 7.82 8.27 27.44
C ALA A 99 7.84 6.94 26.67
N GLU A 100 8.88 6.11 26.88
CA GLU A 100 9.21 4.97 26.02
C GLU A 100 8.06 3.99 25.80
N ASP A 101 7.41 3.52 26.88
CA ASP A 101 6.31 2.57 26.78
C ASP A 101 5.09 3.18 26.07
N GLN A 102 4.77 4.43 26.41
CA GLN A 102 3.65 5.14 25.78
C GLN A 102 3.89 5.36 24.29
N LEU A 103 5.11 5.73 23.89
CA LEU A 103 5.48 5.92 22.48
C LEU A 103 5.32 4.63 21.68
N VAL A 104 5.71 3.49 22.26
CA VAL A 104 5.55 2.19 21.59
C VAL A 104 4.06 1.83 21.46
N ILE A 105 3.25 2.05 22.50
CA ILE A 105 1.81 1.81 22.46
C ILE A 105 1.13 2.70 21.41
N ASP A 106 1.43 4.00 21.41
CA ASP A 106 0.86 4.97 20.47
C ASP A 106 1.24 4.63 19.02
N ALA A 107 2.50 4.25 18.80
CA ALA A 107 3.00 3.80 17.51
C ALA A 107 2.25 2.56 16.99
N LEU A 108 1.98 1.59 17.88
CA LEU A 108 1.23 0.37 17.54
C LEU A 108 -0.23 0.67 17.21
N LEU A 109 -0.89 1.51 18.00
CA LEU A 109 -2.28 1.91 17.77
C LEU A 109 -2.42 2.68 16.46
N HIS A 110 -1.57 3.68 16.24
CA HIS A 110 -1.57 4.48 15.01
C HIS A 110 -1.34 3.62 13.77
N TYR A 111 -0.36 2.70 13.83
CA TYR A 111 -0.12 1.75 12.76
C TYR A 111 -1.35 0.90 12.45
N ARG A 112 -1.99 0.34 13.49
CA ARG A 112 -3.17 -0.53 13.32
C ARG A 112 -4.32 0.24 12.69
N GLU A 113 -4.61 1.45 13.17
CA GLU A 113 -5.68 2.31 12.63
C GLU A 113 -5.43 2.63 11.16
N ARG A 114 -4.23 3.10 10.82
CA ARG A 114 -3.89 3.49 9.46
C ARG A 114 -3.79 2.32 8.50
N ARG A 115 -3.29 1.16 8.97
CA ARG A 115 -3.31 -0.08 8.18
C ARG A 115 -4.75 -0.51 7.88
N ASN A 116 -5.64 -0.43 8.87
CA ASN A 116 -7.03 -0.89 8.72
C ASN A 116 -7.92 0.12 7.95
N SER A 117 -7.47 1.36 7.75
CA SER A 117 -8.15 2.33 6.88
C SER A 117 -7.86 2.12 5.40
N LEU A 118 -6.91 1.23 5.07
CA LEU A 118 -6.59 0.80 3.71
C LEU A 118 -7.32 -0.49 3.36
N GLY A 119 -7.59 -0.66 2.07
CA GLY A 119 -8.13 -1.88 1.50
C GLY A 119 -7.31 -2.33 0.30
N ILE A 120 -7.38 -3.63 0.02
CA ILE A 120 -6.52 -4.31 -0.94
C ILE A 120 -7.37 -5.11 -1.93
N VAL A 121 -7.06 -4.97 -3.21
CA VAL A 121 -7.45 -5.93 -4.24
C VAL A 121 -6.21 -6.69 -4.69
N SER A 122 -6.16 -7.97 -4.34
CA SER A 122 -5.13 -8.92 -4.80
C SER A 122 -5.42 -9.44 -6.21
N LEU A 123 -4.45 -9.34 -7.10
CA LEU A 123 -4.49 -9.76 -8.50
C LEU A 123 -3.27 -10.60 -8.84
N SER A 124 -3.35 -11.49 -9.82
CA SER A 124 -2.24 -12.34 -10.26
C SER A 124 -1.87 -12.06 -11.71
N GLU A 125 -0.61 -12.21 -12.07
CA GLU A 125 -0.14 -12.19 -13.47
C GLU A 125 -0.55 -13.45 -14.25
N ASP A 126 -0.82 -14.56 -13.57
CA ASP A 126 -0.99 -15.87 -14.18
C ASP A 126 -2.42 -16.37 -13.99
N PRO A 127 -3.25 -16.48 -15.04
CA PRO A 127 -4.62 -17.01 -14.95
C PRO A 127 -4.68 -18.54 -14.94
N LEU A 128 -3.57 -19.24 -15.15
CA LEU A 128 -3.50 -20.70 -15.24
C LEU A 128 -2.86 -21.35 -14.01
N GLN A 129 -2.47 -20.55 -13.01
CA GLN A 129 -1.79 -21.05 -11.82
C GLN A 129 -2.70 -22.01 -11.03
N LEU A 130 -2.32 -23.28 -10.98
CA LEU A 130 -3.15 -24.37 -10.42
C LEU A 130 -3.53 -24.12 -8.96
N LEU A 131 -2.56 -23.70 -8.13
CA LEU A 131 -2.81 -23.43 -6.71
C LEU A 131 -3.76 -22.23 -6.51
N MET A 132 -3.73 -21.23 -7.39
CA MET A 132 -4.66 -20.11 -7.35
C MET A 132 -6.09 -20.56 -7.63
N TRP A 133 -6.26 -21.48 -8.59
CA TRP A 133 -7.57 -22.09 -8.86
C TRP A 133 -8.11 -22.89 -7.67
N ALA A 134 -7.25 -23.65 -7.00
CA ALA A 134 -7.61 -24.42 -5.82
C ALA A 134 -8.08 -23.51 -4.66
N HIS A 135 -7.32 -22.46 -4.35
CA HIS A 135 -7.57 -21.62 -3.17
C HIS A 135 -8.62 -20.53 -3.38
N TYR A 136 -8.64 -19.89 -4.56
CA TYR A 136 -9.38 -18.65 -4.76
C TYR A 136 -10.48 -18.73 -5.82
N ALA A 137 -10.52 -19.78 -6.64
CA ALA A 137 -11.57 -20.02 -7.62
C ALA A 137 -12.44 -21.23 -7.25
N ASP A 138 -12.90 -21.29 -6.00
CA ASP A 138 -13.89 -22.26 -5.53
C ASP A 138 -13.50 -23.71 -5.88
N GLU A 139 -12.27 -24.10 -5.52
CA GLU A 139 -11.73 -25.44 -5.79
C GLU A 139 -11.85 -25.84 -7.28
N HIS A 140 -11.35 -24.97 -8.18
CA HIS A 140 -11.41 -25.14 -9.64
C HIS A 140 -12.80 -24.99 -10.30
N ARG A 141 -13.85 -24.60 -9.56
CA ARG A 141 -15.21 -24.40 -10.12
C ARG A 141 -15.55 -22.94 -10.44
N GLY A 142 -14.65 -22.03 -10.10
CA GLY A 142 -14.82 -20.59 -10.25
C GLY A 142 -14.33 -20.05 -11.59
N ALA A 143 -13.77 -18.86 -11.55
CA ALA A 143 -13.23 -18.17 -12.71
C ALA A 143 -11.99 -17.34 -12.36
N ALA A 144 -11.14 -17.14 -13.36
CA ALA A 144 -10.11 -16.11 -13.39
C ALA A 144 -10.54 -15.04 -14.39
N VAL A 145 -10.68 -13.80 -13.94
CA VAL A 145 -11.16 -12.68 -14.76
C VAL A 145 -10.10 -11.60 -14.82
N GLU A 146 -9.75 -11.18 -16.03
CA GLU A 146 -8.87 -10.04 -16.21
C GLU A 146 -9.57 -8.75 -15.81
N LEU A 147 -8.85 -7.90 -15.08
CA LEU A 147 -9.31 -6.56 -14.75
C LEU A 147 -8.45 -5.54 -15.47
N ASP A 148 -9.10 -4.68 -16.25
CA ASP A 148 -8.44 -3.48 -16.77
C ASP A 148 -8.28 -2.45 -15.65
N ILE A 149 -7.06 -2.38 -15.12
CA ILE A 149 -6.66 -1.44 -14.07
C ILE A 149 -6.05 -0.15 -14.63
N THR A 150 -5.93 -0.02 -15.95
CA THR A 150 -5.32 1.15 -16.61
C THR A 150 -6.27 2.34 -16.70
N HIS A 151 -7.55 2.14 -16.34
CA HIS A 151 -8.53 3.22 -16.31
C HIS A 151 -8.18 4.26 -15.24
N ASN A 152 -8.04 5.54 -15.65
CA ASN A 152 -7.53 6.68 -14.85
C ASN A 152 -8.19 6.91 -13.47
N SER A 153 -9.36 6.32 -13.18
CA SER A 153 -10.07 6.47 -11.90
C SER A 153 -9.53 5.59 -10.77
N LEU A 154 -8.76 4.54 -11.09
CA LEU A 154 -8.22 3.59 -10.11
C LEU A 154 -6.81 3.98 -9.64
N LEU A 155 -6.03 4.64 -10.49
CA LEU A 155 -4.65 5.03 -10.22
C LEU A 155 -4.60 6.53 -9.94
N SER A 156 -4.68 6.91 -8.67
CA SER A 156 -4.48 8.28 -8.21
C SER A 156 -3.36 8.25 -7.20
N ARG A 157 -2.15 8.60 -7.63
CA ARG A 157 -0.97 8.66 -6.76
C ARG A 157 -1.27 9.59 -5.58
N SER A 158 -0.81 9.21 -4.41
CA SER A 158 -1.01 9.94 -3.15
C SER A 158 -0.69 11.43 -3.32
N ASP A 159 -1.60 12.29 -2.89
CA ASP A 159 -1.39 13.74 -2.83
C ASP A 159 -0.58 14.17 -1.59
N GLY A 160 0.01 13.21 -0.86
CA GLY A 160 0.67 13.45 0.43
C GLY A 160 -0.31 13.57 1.60
N GLY A 161 -1.62 13.39 1.39
CA GLY A 161 -2.66 13.38 2.43
C GLY A 161 -3.20 11.98 2.77
N ASP A 162 -4.46 11.93 3.23
CA ASP A 162 -5.16 10.69 3.62
C ASP A 162 -5.59 9.81 2.44
N LYS A 163 -5.41 10.31 1.21
CA LYS A 163 -5.85 9.64 -0.01
C LYS A 163 -4.69 8.86 -0.62
N TYR A 164 -4.80 7.54 -0.56
CA TYR A 164 -3.86 6.62 -1.18
C TYR A 164 -4.58 5.75 -2.20
N SER A 165 -4.03 5.59 -3.40
CA SER A 165 -4.50 4.63 -4.41
C SER A 165 -3.35 4.28 -5.37
N ASP A 166 -2.78 3.09 -5.23
CA ASP A 166 -1.64 2.67 -6.05
C ASP A 166 -1.64 1.16 -6.29
N ILE A 167 -1.10 0.74 -7.43
CA ILE A 167 -0.91 -0.66 -7.79
C ILE A 167 0.56 -1.02 -7.57
N ARG A 168 0.81 -2.09 -6.80
CA ARG A 168 2.18 -2.54 -6.49
C ARG A 168 2.35 -4.02 -6.72
N LYS A 169 3.48 -4.39 -7.31
CA LYS A 169 3.92 -5.78 -7.34
C LYS A 169 4.30 -6.19 -5.92
N VAL A 170 3.86 -7.38 -5.50
CA VAL A 170 4.22 -7.91 -4.20
C VAL A 170 5.68 -8.33 -4.19
N GLU A 171 6.42 -7.88 -3.18
CA GLU A 171 7.75 -8.35 -2.86
C GLU A 171 7.66 -9.60 -1.98
N TYR A 172 8.39 -10.64 -2.35
CA TYR A 172 8.38 -11.91 -1.62
C TYR A 172 9.66 -12.07 -0.79
N THR A 173 9.52 -12.27 0.52
CA THR A 173 10.65 -12.44 1.44
C THR A 173 10.28 -13.25 2.67
N GLN A 174 11.23 -13.99 3.22
CA GLN A 174 11.11 -14.65 4.53
C GLN A 174 11.52 -13.73 5.69
N GLN A 175 12.09 -12.56 5.38
CA GLN A 175 12.54 -11.62 6.40
C GLN A 175 11.37 -10.80 6.91
N LYS A 176 11.30 -10.64 8.24
CA LYS A 176 10.36 -9.70 8.86
C LYS A 176 10.68 -8.28 8.42
N ILE A 177 9.64 -7.51 8.17
CA ILE A 177 9.77 -6.10 7.83
C ILE A 177 9.86 -5.31 9.12
N SER A 178 11.00 -4.66 9.33
CA SER A 178 11.20 -3.72 10.43
C SER A 178 11.15 -2.28 9.93
N GLY A 179 10.62 -1.38 10.76
CA GLY A 179 10.62 0.04 10.46
C GLY A 179 9.82 0.87 11.45
N LEU A 180 9.81 2.17 11.22
CA LEU A 180 8.94 3.12 11.92
C LEU A 180 7.53 3.08 11.30
N PRO A 181 6.45 3.42 12.04
CA PRO A 181 5.06 3.37 11.58
C PRO A 181 4.66 4.46 10.57
N TRP A 182 5.58 4.87 9.71
CA TRP A 182 5.30 5.85 8.68
C TRP A 182 4.41 5.27 7.58
N PRO A 183 3.69 6.13 6.83
CA PRO A 183 2.84 5.69 5.72
C PRO A 183 3.56 4.78 4.72
N GLU A 184 4.81 5.07 4.41
CA GLU A 184 5.63 4.30 3.47
C GLU A 184 5.91 2.89 4.00
N SER A 185 6.21 2.75 5.30
CA SER A 185 6.41 1.45 5.95
C SER A 185 5.14 0.62 5.96
N ILE A 186 3.98 1.26 6.19
CA ILE A 186 2.68 0.58 6.14
C ILE A 186 2.47 0.01 4.74
N VAL A 187 2.62 0.83 3.70
CA VAL A 187 2.42 0.37 2.32
C VAL A 187 3.43 -0.70 1.93
N ARG A 188 4.70 -0.57 2.35
CA ARG A 188 5.73 -1.59 2.12
C ARG A 188 5.30 -2.93 2.71
N VAL A 189 4.85 -2.93 3.97
CA VAL A 189 4.35 -4.12 4.65
C VAL A 189 3.12 -4.72 3.96
N LEU A 190 2.19 -3.88 3.50
CA LEU A 190 1.02 -4.34 2.72
C LEU A 190 1.39 -4.86 1.33
N SER A 191 2.58 -4.55 0.82
CA SER A 191 3.10 -4.98 -0.49
C SER A 191 4.14 -6.09 -0.35
N THR A 192 4.25 -6.72 0.82
CA THR A 192 5.21 -7.80 1.09
C THR A 192 4.49 -9.06 1.53
N LYS A 193 4.95 -10.23 1.08
CA LYS A 193 4.42 -11.55 1.47
C LYS A 193 5.54 -12.58 1.66
N SER A 194 5.26 -13.67 2.38
CA SER A 194 6.20 -14.81 2.49
C SER A 194 6.53 -15.39 1.10
N THR A 195 7.77 -15.86 0.92
CA THR A 195 8.17 -16.54 -0.33
C THR A 195 7.38 -17.82 -0.59
N ASP A 196 6.74 -18.39 0.44
CA ASP A 196 5.87 -19.56 0.30
C ASP A 196 4.67 -19.28 -0.62
N TRP A 197 4.28 -18.01 -0.74
CA TRP A 197 3.19 -17.55 -1.62
C TRP A 197 3.70 -16.94 -2.94
N SER A 198 4.99 -17.08 -3.25
CA SER A 198 5.58 -16.47 -4.47
C SER A 198 4.95 -16.97 -5.77
N TYR A 199 4.35 -18.16 -5.75
CA TYR A 199 3.61 -18.73 -6.87
C TYR A 199 2.37 -17.92 -7.27
N GLU A 200 1.85 -17.05 -6.39
CA GLU A 200 0.69 -16.21 -6.68
C GLU A 200 1.00 -15.11 -7.69
N ARG A 201 2.28 -14.70 -7.82
CA ARG A 201 2.73 -13.62 -8.72
C ARG A 201 1.86 -12.37 -8.57
N GLU A 202 1.69 -11.96 -7.31
CA GLU A 202 0.64 -11.05 -6.87
C GLU A 202 0.98 -9.59 -7.16
N TRP A 203 -0.04 -8.85 -7.57
CA TRP A 203 -0.09 -7.40 -7.58
C TRP A 203 -1.26 -6.94 -6.70
N ARG A 204 -1.05 -5.88 -5.93
CA ARG A 204 -2.03 -5.32 -5.01
C ARG A 204 -2.41 -3.92 -5.42
N LEU A 205 -3.69 -3.69 -5.70
CA LEU A 205 -4.25 -2.35 -5.73
C LEU A 205 -4.63 -1.98 -4.30
N ILE A 206 -3.88 -1.06 -3.72
CA ILE A 206 -4.04 -0.61 -2.33
C ILE A 206 -4.71 0.75 -2.36
N ARG A 207 -5.81 0.94 -1.61
CA ARG A 207 -6.58 2.18 -1.61
C ARG A 207 -7.13 2.55 -0.24
N THR A 208 -7.22 3.84 0.08
CA THR A 208 -7.95 4.32 1.26
C THR A 208 -9.44 3.96 1.14
N LEU A 209 -9.99 3.27 2.14
CA LEU A 209 -11.37 2.76 2.11
C LEU A 209 -12.42 3.87 2.02
N ASN A 210 -12.16 5.04 2.62
CA ASN A 210 -13.06 6.20 2.52
C ASN A 210 -13.22 6.74 1.09
N LEU A 211 -12.36 6.34 0.16
CA LEU A 211 -12.48 6.66 -1.27
C LEU A 211 -13.33 5.64 -2.05
N THR A 212 -13.78 4.58 -1.37
CA THR A 212 -14.61 3.52 -1.95
C THR A 212 -16.06 3.76 -1.56
N ARG A 213 -16.99 3.35 -2.43
CA ARG A 213 -18.40 3.37 -2.06
C ARG A 213 -18.62 2.28 -1.02
N VAL A 214 -19.30 2.62 0.08
CA VAL A 214 -19.86 1.61 0.97
C VAL A 214 -20.96 0.92 0.17
N ALA A 215 -20.81 -0.38 -0.09
CA ALA A 215 -21.92 -1.15 -0.63
C ALA A 215 -23.05 -1.06 0.42
N ALA A 216 -24.21 -0.53 0.04
CA ALA A 216 -25.39 -0.60 0.90
C ALA A 216 -25.57 -2.07 1.33
N ASP A 217 -25.86 -2.29 2.62
CA ASP A 217 -25.96 -3.62 3.22
C ASP A 217 -26.79 -4.55 2.31
N ARG A 218 -26.20 -5.71 2.02
CA ARG A 218 -26.76 -6.75 1.15
C ARG A 218 -27.89 -7.51 1.85
#